data_AF-A0A175VX47-F1
#
_entry.id   AF-A0A175VX47-F1
#
_cell.length_a   1.000
_cell.length_b   1.000
_cell.length_c   1.000
_cell.angle_alpha   90.00
_cell.angle_beta   90.00
_cell.angle_gamma   90.00
#
_symmetry.space_group_name_H-M   'P 1'
#
loop_
_entity.id
_entity.type
_entity.pdbx_description
1 polymer ?
#
loop_
_entity_poly.entity_id
_entity_poly.type
_entity_poly.pdbx_seq_one_letter_code
_entity_poly.pdbx_strand_id
1 'polypeptide(L)'
;MSQTGGDDNDDDDIPYPISIINGYTVSKVRFADTKAMERVARAAQSVFRVSDRRRKQVPAVALLINVLHAAIPHGIRTAHFCQGGVREGFLFRELTPSVRAKDPLEAATQNVAPASAPTIYTMLMFSFPEPSSRSRFLGAIGAHVIRAFANMLYVHAVMDKELASASALYSTSTGLLSSTRGVSHEDRARLALMLESRYMGELPPREVRFREALRRVITPEEVWWAAYLGRVGYLISRLYPSVTVDESKPRLTLSSEWAVDLGKGKTRRV
;
A
#
# COMPACT_ATOMS: atom_id res chain seq x y z
N MET A 1 8.37 3.81 29.52
CA MET A 1 9.27 3.79 28.35
C MET A 1 8.53 3.18 27.19
N SER A 2 8.56 3.85 26.04
CA SER A 2 7.52 3.88 24.99
C SER A 2 7.02 2.52 24.47
N GLN A 3 5.70 2.31 24.58
CA GLN A 3 4.92 1.66 23.54
C GLN A 3 3.67 2.51 23.32
N THR A 4 3.73 3.36 22.30
CA THR A 4 2.54 3.92 21.66
C THR A 4 1.84 2.77 20.95
N GLY A 5 0.99 2.05 21.68
CA GLY A 5 -0.07 1.25 21.06
C GLY A 5 -1.00 2.25 20.39
N GLY A 6 -0.92 2.33 19.06
CA GLY A 6 -1.90 3.08 18.28
C GLY A 6 -3.28 2.52 18.61
N ASP A 7 -4.17 3.43 19.00
CA ASP A 7 -5.58 3.16 19.25
C ASP A 7 -6.16 2.26 18.17
N ASP A 8 -6.72 1.14 18.63
CA ASP A 8 -7.76 0.43 17.91
C ASP A 8 -8.93 1.42 17.75
N ASN A 9 -8.93 2.16 16.64
CA ASN A 9 -10.05 2.98 16.20
C ASN A 9 -11.23 2.05 15.88
N ASP A 10 -11.98 1.68 16.93
CA ASP A 10 -13.42 1.37 16.88
C ASP A 10 -14.21 2.67 16.61
N ASP A 11 -13.82 3.39 15.57
CA ASP A 11 -14.60 4.47 14.98
C ASP A 11 -15.51 3.79 13.94
N ASP A 12 -16.54 3.13 14.48
CA ASP A 12 -17.41 2.07 13.93
C ASP A 12 -18.20 2.43 12.64
N ASP A 13 -17.91 3.59 12.02
CA ASP A 13 -18.71 4.13 10.92
C ASP A 13 -18.05 3.98 9.54
N ILE A 14 -16.74 3.68 9.47
CA ILE A 14 -16.03 3.50 8.19
C ILE A 14 -15.48 2.06 8.06
N PRO A 15 -16.09 1.21 7.22
CA PRO A 15 -15.63 -0.16 6.98
C PRO A 15 -14.20 -0.23 6.45
N TYR A 16 -13.51 -1.32 6.77
CA TYR A 16 -12.17 -1.59 6.24
C TYR A 16 -12.17 -1.64 4.69
N PRO A 17 -11.29 -0.89 4.00
CA PRO A 17 -11.46 -0.62 2.55
C PRO A 17 -11.07 -1.79 1.64
N ILE A 18 -10.11 -2.61 2.04
CA ILE A 18 -9.54 -3.64 1.14
C ILE A 18 -10.19 -4.99 1.45
N SER A 19 -11.02 -5.47 0.52
CA SER A 19 -11.76 -6.74 0.66
C SER A 19 -10.95 -8.00 0.32
N ILE A 20 -9.67 -7.85 -0.07
CA ILE A 20 -8.77 -8.97 -0.33
C ILE A 20 -8.26 -9.50 1.02
N ILE A 21 -8.16 -10.82 1.19
CA ILE A 21 -7.60 -11.41 2.42
C ILE A 21 -6.07 -11.32 2.43
N ASN A 22 -5.45 -11.49 1.26
CA ASN A 22 -4.00 -11.46 1.10
C ASN A 22 -3.40 -10.10 1.49
N GLY A 23 -2.59 -10.10 2.54
CA GLY A 23 -1.90 -8.91 3.04
C GLY A 23 -2.67 -8.20 4.16
N TYR A 24 -3.82 -8.73 4.59
CA TYR A 24 -4.52 -8.20 5.75
C TYR A 24 -3.74 -8.51 7.03
N THR A 25 -3.57 -7.49 7.87
CA THR A 25 -2.78 -7.55 9.10
C THR A 25 -3.66 -7.22 10.30
N VAL A 26 -3.53 -7.98 11.38
CA VAL A 26 -4.23 -7.71 12.65
C VAL A 26 -3.28 -7.70 13.83
N SER A 27 -3.59 -6.84 14.80
CA SER A 27 -2.87 -6.73 16.07
C SER A 27 -3.06 -7.99 16.92
N LYS A 28 -2.14 -8.19 17.88
CA LYS A 28 -2.26 -9.23 18.92
C LYS A 28 -3.62 -9.20 19.62
N VAL A 29 -4.06 -8.01 20.03
CA VAL A 29 -5.32 -7.82 20.79
C VAL A 29 -6.50 -8.34 19.98
N ARG A 30 -6.62 -7.88 18.73
CA ARG A 30 -7.70 -8.29 17.84
C ARG A 30 -7.62 -9.76 17.44
N PHE A 31 -6.42 -10.29 17.22
CA PHE A 31 -6.24 -11.70 16.86
C PHE A 31 -6.55 -12.66 18.01
N ALA A 32 -6.21 -12.27 19.25
CA ALA A 32 -6.42 -13.07 20.44
C ALA A 32 -7.86 -12.99 20.98
N ASP A 33 -8.70 -12.07 20.51
CA ASP A 33 -10.12 -11.99 20.89
C ASP A 33 -10.97 -13.06 20.16
N THR A 34 -10.71 -14.32 20.54
CA THR A 34 -11.45 -15.47 20.04
C THR A 34 -12.91 -15.46 20.49
N LYS A 35 -13.24 -14.76 21.58
CA LYS A 35 -14.62 -14.61 22.08
C LYS A 35 -15.46 -13.73 21.16
N ALA A 36 -14.95 -12.60 20.70
CA ALA A 36 -15.65 -11.79 19.71
C ALA A 36 -15.90 -12.57 18.42
N MET A 37 -14.91 -13.30 17.92
CA MET A 37 -15.05 -14.14 16.73
C MET A 37 -16.16 -15.20 16.90
N GLU A 38 -16.18 -15.90 18.03
CA GLU A 38 -17.25 -16.87 18.33
C GLU A 38 -18.63 -16.22 18.47
N ARG A 39 -18.73 -15.04 19.10
CA ARG A 39 -20.00 -14.30 19.21
C ARG A 39 -20.54 -13.95 17.84
N VAL A 40 -19.71 -13.38 16.95
CA VAL A 40 -20.10 -13.04 15.57
C VAL A 40 -20.57 -14.30 14.83
N ALA A 41 -19.84 -15.41 14.98
CA ALA A 41 -20.22 -16.66 14.33
C ALA A 41 -21.54 -17.27 14.85
N ARG A 42 -21.89 -17.06 16.12
CA ARG A 42 -23.17 -17.52 16.69
C ARG A 42 -24.33 -16.58 16.37
N ALA A 43 -24.10 -15.27 16.44
CA ALA A 43 -25.14 -14.26 16.32
C ALA A 43 -25.53 -13.96 14.87
N ALA A 44 -24.59 -14.02 13.93
CA ALA A 44 -24.88 -13.71 12.54
C ALA A 44 -25.67 -14.84 11.89
N GLN A 45 -26.90 -14.56 11.46
CA GLN A 45 -27.69 -15.47 10.59
C GLN A 45 -26.90 -15.82 9.32
N SER A 46 -26.20 -14.83 8.76
CA SER A 46 -25.25 -14.98 7.66
C SER A 46 -24.13 -13.97 7.80
N VAL A 47 -22.88 -14.38 7.61
CA VAL A 47 -21.75 -13.47 7.40
C VAL A 47 -21.35 -13.55 5.92
N PHE A 48 -21.18 -12.41 5.26
CA PHE A 48 -20.83 -12.36 3.85
C PHE A 48 -19.60 -13.24 3.56
N ARG A 49 -19.72 -14.14 2.57
CA ARG A 49 -18.69 -15.13 2.17
C ARG A 49 -18.30 -16.17 3.23
N VAL A 50 -19.00 -16.29 4.36
CA VAL A 50 -18.79 -17.36 5.34
C VAL A 50 -19.92 -18.38 5.23
N SER A 51 -19.64 -19.52 4.60
CA SER A 51 -20.58 -20.65 4.55
C SER A 51 -20.85 -21.22 5.95
N ASP A 52 -21.99 -21.88 6.11
CA ASP A 52 -22.35 -22.63 7.34
C ASP A 52 -21.27 -23.61 7.77
N ARG A 53 -20.65 -24.29 6.80
CA ARG A 53 -19.53 -25.20 7.06
C ARG A 53 -18.37 -24.49 7.76
N ARG A 54 -17.98 -23.29 7.29
CA ARG A 54 -16.91 -22.50 7.92
C ARG A 54 -17.35 -21.95 9.27
N ARG A 55 -18.59 -21.48 9.39
CA ARG A 55 -19.14 -20.96 10.65
C ARG A 55 -19.12 -22.00 11.77
N LYS A 56 -19.50 -23.26 11.47
CA LYS A 56 -19.43 -24.38 12.41
C LYS A 56 -18.01 -24.72 12.88
N GLN A 57 -16.98 -24.31 12.12
CA GLN A 57 -15.57 -24.56 12.47
C GLN A 57 -14.97 -23.46 13.35
N VAL A 58 -15.65 -22.33 13.54
CA VAL A 58 -15.13 -21.19 14.31
C VAL A 58 -14.67 -21.57 15.72
N PRO A 59 -15.39 -22.41 16.49
CA PRO A 59 -14.90 -22.84 17.81
C PRO A 59 -13.58 -23.63 17.75
N ALA A 60 -13.38 -24.46 16.72
CA ALA A 60 -12.13 -25.19 16.54
C ALA A 60 -10.98 -24.26 16.17
N VAL A 61 -11.25 -23.23 15.37
CA VAL A 61 -10.26 -22.19 15.03
C VAL A 61 -9.92 -21.34 16.25
N ALA A 62 -10.91 -20.96 17.06
CA ALA A 62 -10.73 -20.24 18.32
C ALA A 62 -9.82 -21.03 19.28
N LEU A 63 -10.08 -22.33 19.43
CA LEU A 63 -9.22 -23.22 20.22
C LEU A 63 -7.77 -23.22 19.70
N LEU A 64 -7.58 -23.37 18.38
CA LEU A 64 -6.25 -23.37 17.77
C LEU A 64 -5.52 -22.04 18.04
N ILE A 65 -6.18 -20.90 17.87
CA ILE A 65 -5.59 -19.58 18.15
C ILE A 65 -5.16 -19.47 19.61
N ASN A 66 -6.02 -19.89 20.54
CA ASN A 66 -5.72 -19.85 21.98
C ASN A 66 -4.51 -20.75 22.32
N VAL A 67 -4.47 -21.96 21.77
CA VAL A 67 -3.34 -22.89 21.97
C VAL A 67 -2.05 -22.32 21.38
N LEU A 68 -2.08 -21.78 20.15
CA LEU A 68 -0.91 -21.15 19.54
C LEU A 68 -0.41 -19.95 20.33
N HIS A 69 -1.33 -19.10 20.82
CA HIS A 69 -0.98 -17.96 21.63
C HIS A 69 -0.32 -18.36 22.96
N ALA A 70 -0.74 -19.48 23.57
CA ALA A 70 -0.13 -20.01 24.79
C ALA A 70 1.20 -20.74 24.53
N ALA A 71 1.33 -21.42 23.38
CA ALA A 71 2.50 -22.23 23.05
C ALA A 71 3.70 -21.42 22.53
N ILE A 72 3.46 -20.28 21.86
CA ILE A 72 4.52 -19.44 21.30
C ILE A 72 5.07 -18.51 22.39
N PRO A 73 6.39 -18.53 22.70
CA PRO A 73 6.99 -17.61 23.66
C PRO A 73 6.70 -16.15 23.29
N HIS A 74 6.24 -15.36 24.27
CA HIS A 74 5.78 -13.97 24.13
C HIS A 74 4.48 -13.76 23.31
N GLY A 75 3.89 -14.83 22.80
CA GLY A 75 2.65 -14.84 22.03
C GLY A 75 2.79 -14.26 20.61
N ILE A 76 1.70 -14.29 19.85
CA ILE A 76 1.64 -13.75 18.49
C ILE A 76 1.46 -12.24 18.55
N ARG A 77 2.47 -11.46 18.13
CA ARG A 77 2.39 -9.99 18.10
C ARG A 77 1.47 -9.47 17.00
N THR A 78 1.54 -10.11 15.84
CA THR A 78 0.87 -9.67 14.61
C THR A 78 0.54 -10.91 13.80
N ALA A 79 -0.67 -10.97 13.27
CA ALA A 79 -1.05 -12.02 12.32
C ALA A 79 -1.25 -11.40 10.94
N HIS A 80 -0.59 -11.98 9.94
CA HIS A 80 -0.73 -11.62 8.54
C HIS A 80 -1.49 -12.73 7.82
N PHE A 81 -2.60 -12.38 7.19
CA PHE A 81 -3.42 -13.32 6.44
C PHE A 81 -2.92 -13.43 5.00
N CYS A 82 -2.81 -14.67 4.53
CA CYS A 82 -2.43 -14.99 3.18
C CYS A 82 -3.56 -15.76 2.47
N GLN A 83 -3.68 -15.55 1.16
CA GLN A 83 -4.61 -16.32 0.32
C GLN A 83 -3.91 -17.48 -0.42
N GLY A 84 -2.57 -17.45 -0.51
CA GLY A 84 -1.78 -18.54 -1.04
C GLY A 84 -1.60 -19.65 0.01
N GLY A 85 -1.63 -20.90 -0.44
CA GLY A 85 -1.36 -22.06 0.41
C GLY A 85 -0.40 -23.03 -0.27
N VAL A 86 -0.57 -24.32 0.01
CA VAL A 86 0.31 -25.39 -0.49
C VAL A 86 0.40 -25.42 -2.02
N ARG A 87 -0.73 -25.20 -2.72
CA ARG A 87 -0.77 -25.22 -4.19
C ARG A 87 0.04 -24.08 -4.80
N GLU A 88 -0.13 -22.86 -4.29
CA GLU A 88 0.65 -21.70 -4.71
C GLU A 88 2.14 -21.88 -4.37
N GLY A 89 2.46 -22.45 -3.19
CA GLY A 89 3.83 -22.75 -2.80
C GLY A 89 4.51 -23.78 -3.72
N PHE A 90 3.76 -24.80 -4.16
CA PHE A 90 4.23 -25.77 -5.14
C PHE A 90 4.56 -25.10 -6.48
N LEU A 91 3.64 -24.29 -7.03
CA LEU A 91 3.89 -23.55 -8.28
C LEU A 91 5.03 -22.54 -8.14
N PHE A 92 5.14 -21.86 -7.00
CA PHE A 92 6.23 -20.92 -6.74
C PHE A 92 7.60 -21.62 -6.72
N ARG A 93 7.67 -22.86 -6.25
CA ARG A 93 8.89 -23.68 -6.26
C ARG A 93 9.37 -24.00 -7.68
N GLU A 94 8.48 -24.11 -8.64
CA GLU A 94 8.83 -24.36 -10.05
C GLU A 94 9.43 -23.13 -10.74
N LEU A 95 9.26 -21.93 -10.18
CA LEU A 95 9.88 -20.71 -10.70
C LEU A 95 11.40 -20.71 -10.46
N THR A 96 12.15 -20.10 -11.37
CA THR A 96 13.61 -19.94 -11.19
C THR A 96 13.92 -19.10 -9.96
N PRO A 97 15.08 -19.31 -9.30
CA PRO A 97 15.48 -18.50 -8.14
C PRO A 97 15.47 -16.99 -8.41
N SER A 98 15.85 -16.55 -9.62
CA SER A 98 15.85 -15.14 -10.00
C SER A 98 14.45 -14.54 -10.09
N VAL A 99 13.44 -15.30 -10.50
CA VAL A 99 12.04 -14.86 -10.50
C VAL A 99 11.48 -14.84 -9.09
N ARG A 100 11.80 -15.84 -8.26
CA ARG A 100 11.37 -15.89 -6.85
C ARG A 100 11.92 -14.73 -6.01
N ALA A 101 13.07 -14.19 -6.38
CA ALA A 101 13.70 -13.07 -5.68
C ALA A 101 13.08 -11.70 -6.02
N LYS A 102 12.18 -11.63 -7.01
CA LYS A 102 11.52 -10.37 -7.38
C LYS A 102 10.47 -10.00 -6.35
N ASP A 103 10.38 -8.71 -6.05
CA ASP A 103 9.27 -8.18 -5.26
C ASP A 103 7.94 -8.38 -6.02
N PRO A 104 6.88 -8.89 -5.36
CA PRO A 104 5.62 -9.19 -6.02
C PRO A 104 4.91 -7.96 -6.58
N LEU A 105 5.06 -6.79 -5.95
CA LEU A 105 4.45 -5.55 -6.41
C LEU A 105 5.16 -5.03 -7.67
N GLU A 106 6.49 -5.07 -7.69
CA GLU A 106 7.29 -4.74 -8.86
C GLU A 106 7.01 -5.71 -10.02
N ALA A 107 7.00 -7.01 -9.75
CA ALA A 107 6.70 -8.03 -10.75
C ALA A 107 5.29 -7.88 -11.35
N ALA A 108 4.29 -7.54 -10.53
CA ALA A 108 2.91 -7.39 -10.98
C ALA A 108 2.64 -6.11 -11.78
N THR A 109 3.53 -5.13 -11.72
CA THR A 109 3.40 -3.85 -12.44
C THR A 109 4.28 -3.77 -13.68
N GLN A 110 5.18 -4.74 -13.87
CA GLN A 110 6.14 -4.74 -14.98
C GLN A 110 5.46 -4.74 -16.37
N ASN A 111 4.31 -5.38 -16.50
CA ASN A 111 3.56 -5.48 -17.76
C ASN A 111 2.95 -4.15 -18.24
N VAL A 112 2.79 -3.18 -17.34
CA VAL A 112 2.28 -1.84 -17.66
C VAL A 112 3.38 -0.77 -17.58
N ALA A 113 4.62 -1.19 -17.29
CA ALA A 113 5.74 -0.27 -17.12
C ALA A 113 6.13 0.39 -18.45
N PRO A 114 6.25 1.74 -18.50
CA PRO A 114 6.81 2.40 -19.66
C PRO A 114 8.29 2.09 -19.82
N ALA A 115 8.83 2.24 -21.04
CA ALA A 115 10.26 2.04 -21.30
C ALA A 115 11.15 2.92 -20.41
N SER A 116 10.71 4.15 -20.10
CA SER A 116 11.41 5.08 -19.22
C SER A 116 11.11 4.87 -17.72
N ALA A 117 10.46 3.78 -17.31
CA ALA A 117 10.19 3.48 -15.90
C ALA A 117 11.45 3.51 -15.00
N PRO A 118 12.62 2.97 -15.42
CA PRO A 118 13.85 3.08 -14.62
C PRO A 118 14.29 4.53 -14.41
N THR A 119 14.25 5.35 -15.45
CA THR A 119 14.61 6.77 -15.39
C THR A 119 13.63 7.55 -14.50
N ILE A 120 12.32 7.27 -14.63
CA ILE A 120 11.27 7.86 -13.79
C ILE A 120 11.47 7.47 -12.32
N TYR A 121 11.78 6.20 -12.04
CA TYR A 121 12.12 5.74 -10.69
C TYR A 121 13.29 6.54 -10.13
N THR A 122 14.37 6.72 -10.89
CA THR A 122 15.53 7.52 -10.47
C THR A 122 15.14 8.98 -10.17
N MET A 123 14.31 9.61 -11.01
CA MET A 123 13.80 10.96 -10.75
C MET A 123 12.98 11.02 -9.45
N LEU A 124 12.11 10.03 -9.21
CA LEU A 124 11.34 9.94 -7.97
C LEU A 124 12.24 9.78 -6.75
N MET A 125 13.29 8.97 -6.84
CA MET A 125 14.27 8.80 -5.75
C MET A 125 15.00 10.11 -5.41
N PHE A 126 15.34 10.93 -6.41
CA PHE A 126 15.96 12.24 -6.18
C PHE A 126 15.00 13.31 -5.62
N SER A 127 13.69 13.04 -5.66
CA SER A 127 12.67 13.98 -5.18
C SER A 127 12.56 14.05 -3.66
N PHE A 128 13.19 13.14 -2.91
CA PHE A 128 13.19 13.17 -1.45
C PHE A 128 14.60 13.13 -0.88
N PRO A 129 14.83 13.86 0.22
CA PRO A 129 16.17 14.07 0.75
C PRO A 129 16.76 12.78 1.32
N GLU A 130 18.08 12.65 1.21
CA GLU A 130 18.79 11.53 1.82
C GLU A 130 18.52 11.44 3.33
N PRO A 131 18.46 10.23 3.92
CA PRO A 131 18.25 10.07 5.34
C PRO A 131 19.30 10.85 6.16
N SER A 132 18.84 11.70 7.07
CA SER A 132 19.68 12.38 8.06
C SER A 132 19.51 11.75 9.44
N SER A 133 20.36 12.14 10.40
CA SER A 133 20.26 11.66 11.79
C SER A 133 18.94 12.02 12.48
N ARG A 134 18.26 13.09 12.03
CA ARG A 134 17.01 13.59 12.63
C ARG A 134 15.77 13.29 11.81
N SER A 135 15.92 13.19 10.49
CA SER A 135 14.81 13.03 9.57
C SER A 135 15.15 11.95 8.56
N ARG A 136 14.36 10.89 8.51
CA ARG A 136 14.53 9.81 7.56
C ARG A 136 13.31 9.78 6.66
N PHE A 137 13.54 9.67 5.35
CA PHE A 137 12.47 9.19 4.47
C PHE A 137 11.97 7.86 5.05
N LEU A 138 10.65 7.74 5.19
CA LEU A 138 10.04 6.61 5.86
C LEU A 138 10.49 5.32 5.20
N GLY A 139 11.22 4.48 5.94
CA GLY A 139 11.55 3.12 5.50
C GLY A 139 10.31 2.26 5.19
N ALA A 140 9.11 2.77 5.52
CA ALA A 140 7.83 2.16 5.22
C ALA A 140 7.40 2.32 3.75
N ILE A 141 7.81 3.38 3.03
CA ILE A 141 7.65 3.45 1.57
C ILE A 141 8.88 2.82 0.93
N GLY A 142 8.83 1.50 0.76
CA GLY A 142 9.95 0.74 0.18
C GLY A 142 10.24 1.13 -1.28
N ALA A 143 11.48 0.92 -1.70
CA ALA A 143 11.92 1.15 -3.09
C ALA A 143 11.02 0.43 -4.13
N HIS A 144 10.50 -0.75 -3.79
CA HIS A 144 9.60 -1.51 -4.65
C HIS A 144 8.23 -0.84 -4.84
N VAL A 145 7.71 -0.13 -3.83
CA VAL A 145 6.47 0.67 -3.96
C VAL A 145 6.71 1.85 -4.90
N ILE A 146 7.85 2.54 -4.77
CA ILE A 146 8.22 3.66 -5.64
C ILE A 146 8.41 3.18 -7.08
N ARG A 147 9.03 2.01 -7.27
CA ARG A 147 9.20 1.43 -8.60
C ARG A 147 7.87 0.97 -9.21
N ALA A 148 6.99 0.37 -8.42
CA ALA A 148 5.63 0.06 -8.86
C ALA A 148 4.84 1.32 -9.24
N PHE A 149 5.02 2.41 -8.50
CA PHE A 149 4.46 3.71 -8.86
C PHE A 149 5.03 4.24 -10.19
N ALA A 150 6.34 4.14 -10.41
CA ALA A 150 6.97 4.49 -11.69
C ALA A 150 6.42 3.64 -12.85
N ASN A 151 6.25 2.34 -12.64
CA ASN A 151 5.66 1.43 -13.62
C ASN A 151 4.22 1.82 -13.96
N MET A 152 3.42 2.22 -12.96
CA MET A 152 2.00 2.53 -13.14
C MET A 152 1.70 4.00 -13.46
N LEU A 153 2.71 4.86 -13.59
CA LEU A 153 2.56 6.32 -13.60
C LEU A 153 1.57 6.84 -14.68
N TYR A 154 1.46 6.14 -15.81
CA TYR A 154 0.63 6.53 -16.96
C TYR A 154 -0.59 5.63 -17.19
N VAL A 155 -0.84 4.63 -16.34
CA VAL A 155 -1.87 3.60 -16.57
C VAL A 155 -3.27 4.17 -16.78
N HIS A 156 -3.62 5.25 -16.05
CA HIS A 156 -4.93 5.88 -16.14
C HIS A 156 -4.90 7.19 -16.96
N ALA A 157 -3.82 7.48 -17.68
CA ALA A 157 -3.64 8.75 -18.40
C ALA A 157 -4.60 8.92 -19.60
N VAL A 158 -5.21 7.84 -20.07
CA VAL A 158 -6.23 7.85 -21.14
C VAL A 158 -7.62 8.26 -20.64
N MET A 159 -7.80 8.36 -19.32
CA MET A 159 -9.08 8.67 -18.70
C MET A 159 -9.19 10.16 -18.38
N ASP A 160 -10.43 10.65 -18.31
CA ASP A 160 -10.69 11.98 -17.73
C ASP A 160 -10.24 12.04 -16.28
N LYS A 161 -9.91 13.24 -15.81
CA LYS A 161 -9.25 13.48 -14.52
C LYS A 161 -9.94 12.83 -13.33
N GLU A 162 -11.26 13.01 -13.17
CA GLU A 162 -12.03 12.42 -12.08
C GLU A 162 -12.05 10.89 -12.15
N LEU A 163 -12.23 10.34 -13.36
CA LEU A 163 -12.25 8.90 -13.58
C LEU A 163 -10.86 8.27 -13.36
N ALA A 164 -9.79 8.98 -13.75
CA ALA A 164 -8.42 8.57 -13.55
C ALA A 164 -8.06 8.49 -12.06
N SER A 165 -8.42 9.52 -11.28
CA SER A 165 -8.23 9.54 -9.82
C SER A 165 -9.03 8.43 -9.11
N ALA A 166 -10.30 8.22 -9.47
CA ALA A 166 -11.10 7.14 -8.90
C ALA A 166 -10.55 5.75 -9.28
N SER A 167 -10.23 5.53 -10.57
CA SER A 167 -9.66 4.26 -11.05
C SER A 167 -8.32 3.94 -10.39
N ALA A 168 -7.49 4.98 -10.18
CA ALA A 168 -6.22 4.87 -9.46
C ALA A 168 -6.38 4.41 -8.01
N LEU A 169 -7.42 4.86 -7.28
CA LEU A 169 -7.68 4.36 -5.93
C LEU A 169 -8.02 2.87 -5.91
N TYR A 170 -8.79 2.42 -6.90
CA TYR A 170 -9.25 1.03 -6.98
C TYR A 170 -8.22 0.09 -7.61
N SER A 171 -7.21 0.59 -8.32
CA SER A 171 -6.27 -0.22 -9.09
C SER A 171 -5.50 -1.23 -8.25
N THR A 172 -5.29 -0.95 -6.96
CA THR A 172 -4.56 -1.84 -6.05
C THR A 172 -5.45 -2.80 -5.27
N SER A 173 -6.77 -2.62 -5.25
CA SER A 173 -7.70 -3.41 -4.42
C SER A 173 -8.68 -4.25 -5.24
N THR A 174 -9.37 -3.64 -6.20
CA THR A 174 -10.37 -4.33 -7.04
C THR A 174 -10.08 -4.22 -8.53
N GLY A 175 -9.10 -3.39 -8.92
CA GLY A 175 -8.64 -3.22 -10.29
C GLY A 175 -7.44 -4.09 -10.65
N LEU A 176 -6.50 -3.49 -11.38
CA LEU A 176 -5.37 -4.15 -12.05
C LEU A 176 -4.58 -5.13 -11.16
N LEU A 177 -4.33 -4.78 -9.90
CA LEU A 177 -3.51 -5.56 -8.98
C LEU A 177 -4.32 -6.40 -7.98
N SER A 178 -5.61 -6.58 -8.23
CA SER A 178 -6.50 -7.35 -7.34
C SER A 178 -6.07 -8.81 -7.17
N SER A 179 -5.46 -9.43 -8.18
CA SER A 179 -4.95 -10.80 -8.15
C SER A 179 -3.51 -10.93 -7.64
N THR A 180 -2.82 -9.80 -7.41
CA THR A 180 -1.44 -9.78 -6.95
C THR A 180 -1.35 -10.34 -5.54
N ARG A 181 -0.50 -11.35 -5.32
CA ARG A 181 -0.29 -11.98 -4.00
C ARG A 181 1.01 -11.48 -3.39
N GLY A 182 1.17 -11.64 -2.08
CA GLY A 182 2.39 -11.24 -1.37
C GLY A 182 2.57 -9.74 -1.15
N VAL A 183 1.57 -8.92 -1.47
CA VAL A 183 1.57 -7.47 -1.22
C VAL A 183 0.72 -7.15 0.01
N SER A 184 1.28 -6.34 0.91
CA SER A 184 0.61 -5.86 2.13
C SER A 184 -0.54 -4.88 1.80
N HIS A 185 -1.51 -4.74 2.71
CA HIS A 185 -2.57 -3.75 2.52
C HIS A 185 -2.05 -2.32 2.62
N GLU A 186 -1.02 -2.12 3.43
CA GLU A 186 -0.32 -0.86 3.58
C GLU A 186 0.34 -0.43 2.26
N ASP A 187 1.02 -1.34 1.55
CA ASP A 187 1.61 -1.04 0.23
C ASP A 187 0.55 -0.79 -0.84
N ARG A 188 -0.57 -1.52 -0.80
CA ARG A 188 -1.72 -1.25 -1.68
C ARG A 188 -2.27 0.15 -1.44
N ALA A 189 -2.40 0.57 -0.19
CA ALA A 189 -2.88 1.89 0.18
C ALA A 189 -1.88 2.99 -0.23
N ARG A 190 -0.58 2.81 0.07
CA ARG A 190 0.49 3.73 -0.36
C ARG A 190 0.46 3.93 -1.87
N LEU A 191 0.46 2.86 -2.66
CA LEU A 191 0.47 2.93 -4.12
C LEU A 191 -0.83 3.55 -4.66
N ALA A 192 -2.01 3.18 -4.13
CA ALA A 192 -3.28 3.77 -4.54
C ALA A 192 -3.33 5.28 -4.32
N LEU A 193 -2.89 5.75 -3.15
CA LEU A 193 -2.88 7.17 -2.80
C LEU A 193 -1.84 7.96 -3.64
N MET A 194 -0.68 7.37 -3.93
CA MET A 194 0.29 7.98 -4.87
C MET A 194 -0.32 8.14 -6.26
N LEU A 195 -0.97 7.09 -6.78
CA LEU A 195 -1.61 7.10 -8.09
C LEU A 195 -2.78 8.09 -8.12
N GLU A 196 -3.62 8.17 -7.08
CA GLU A 196 -4.72 9.13 -7.02
C GLU A 196 -4.22 10.57 -7.04
N SER A 197 -3.23 10.90 -6.21
CA SER A 197 -2.64 12.24 -6.13
C SER A 197 -1.93 12.63 -7.43
N ARG A 198 -1.37 11.64 -8.15
CA ARG A 198 -0.85 11.81 -9.51
C ARG A 198 -1.90 12.30 -10.51
N TYR A 199 -3.17 11.97 -10.33
CA TYR A 199 -4.28 12.51 -11.14
C TYR A 199 -4.98 13.71 -10.46
N MET A 200 -4.27 14.37 -9.55
CA MET A 200 -4.68 15.53 -8.74
C MET A 200 -5.69 15.26 -7.62
N GLY A 201 -6.23 14.05 -7.52
CA GLY A 201 -7.08 13.62 -6.41
C GLY A 201 -8.48 14.22 -6.39
N GLU A 202 -9.00 14.58 -7.57
CA GLU A 202 -10.39 14.99 -7.72
C GLU A 202 -11.28 13.75 -7.74
N LEU A 203 -12.20 13.68 -6.78
CA LEU A 203 -13.03 12.51 -6.53
C LEU A 203 -14.48 12.94 -6.35
N PRO A 204 -15.44 12.20 -6.94
CA PRO A 204 -16.84 12.42 -6.64
C PRO A 204 -17.11 12.06 -5.17
N PRO A 205 -18.15 12.66 -4.52
CA PRO A 205 -18.40 12.48 -3.09
C PRO A 205 -18.47 11.02 -2.62
N ARG A 206 -18.92 10.10 -3.49
CA ARG A 206 -19.00 8.66 -3.21
C ARG A 206 -17.62 8.01 -2.96
N GLU A 207 -16.56 8.50 -3.61
CA GLU A 207 -15.22 7.91 -3.54
C GLU A 207 -14.38 8.49 -2.39
N VAL A 208 -14.78 9.65 -1.85
CA VAL A 208 -14.07 10.31 -0.74
C VAL A 208 -14.02 9.39 0.48
N ARG A 209 -15.13 8.70 0.80
CA ARG A 209 -15.17 7.74 1.92
C ARG A 209 -14.16 6.60 1.75
N PHE A 210 -14.04 6.09 0.52
CA PHE A 210 -13.07 5.03 0.22
C PHE A 210 -11.63 5.53 0.36
N ARG A 211 -11.33 6.75 -0.10
CA ARG A 211 -10.02 7.38 0.11
C ARG A 211 -9.70 7.54 1.60
N GLU A 212 -10.62 8.04 2.41
CA GLU A 212 -10.39 8.21 3.85
C GLU A 212 -10.21 6.85 4.55
N ALA A 213 -10.96 5.83 4.15
CA ALA A 213 -10.77 4.47 4.63
C ALA A 213 -9.37 3.94 4.28
N LEU A 214 -8.86 4.16 3.07
CA LEU A 214 -7.49 3.79 2.67
C LEU A 214 -6.43 4.56 3.46
N ARG A 215 -6.64 5.85 3.74
CA ARG A 215 -5.74 6.65 4.57
C ARG A 215 -5.62 6.11 5.99
N ARG A 216 -6.69 5.53 6.54
CA ARG A 216 -6.69 4.87 7.86
C ARG A 216 -5.88 3.57 7.90
N VAL A 217 -5.52 2.98 6.75
CA VAL A 217 -4.69 1.76 6.67
C VAL A 217 -3.21 2.07 6.94
N ILE A 218 -2.78 3.30 6.70
CA ILE A 218 -1.38 3.74 6.83
C ILE A 218 -1.27 4.92 7.80
N THR A 219 -0.06 5.29 8.20
CA THR A 219 0.15 6.41 9.12
C THR A 219 -0.10 7.76 8.45
N PRO A 220 -0.46 8.82 9.20
CA PRO A 220 -0.65 10.16 8.64
C PRO A 220 0.57 10.69 7.88
N GLU A 221 1.78 10.34 8.35
CA GLU A 221 3.03 10.70 7.68
C GLU A 221 3.14 10.02 6.30
N GLU A 222 2.78 8.74 6.20
CA GLU A 222 2.76 8.01 4.92
C GLU A 222 1.70 8.56 3.97
N VAL A 223 0.54 9.00 4.48
CA VAL A 223 -0.47 9.69 3.67
C VAL A 223 0.12 10.95 3.04
N TRP A 224 0.85 11.75 3.83
CA TRP A 224 1.49 12.97 3.32
C TRP A 224 2.53 12.65 2.25
N TRP A 225 3.40 11.67 2.48
CA TRP A 225 4.43 11.27 1.51
C TRP A 225 3.83 10.66 0.25
N ALA A 226 2.77 9.86 0.35
CA ALA A 226 2.05 9.33 -0.80
C ALA A 226 1.46 10.47 -1.64
N ALA A 227 0.85 11.47 -0.99
CA ALA A 227 0.36 12.66 -1.67
C ALA A 227 1.49 13.43 -2.36
N TYR A 228 2.61 13.69 -1.66
CA TYR A 228 3.79 14.36 -2.20
C TYR A 228 4.34 13.66 -3.43
N LEU A 229 4.63 12.35 -3.34
CA LEU A 229 5.15 11.56 -4.45
C LEU A 229 4.16 11.52 -5.63
N GLY A 230 2.86 11.47 -5.36
CA GLY A 230 1.84 11.64 -6.38
C GLY A 230 1.94 12.97 -7.13
N ARG A 231 2.16 14.08 -6.41
CA ARG A 231 2.35 15.42 -7.03
C ARG A 231 3.65 15.52 -7.82
N VAL A 232 4.73 14.90 -7.35
CA VAL A 232 5.97 14.77 -8.15
C VAL A 232 5.69 13.97 -9.43
N GLY A 233 4.98 12.85 -9.33
CA GLY A 233 4.55 12.07 -10.48
C GLY A 233 3.71 12.89 -11.47
N TYR A 234 2.82 13.76 -10.97
CA TYR A 234 2.04 14.68 -11.80
C TYR A 234 2.96 15.63 -12.57
N LEU A 235 3.93 16.26 -11.91
CA LEU A 235 4.93 17.12 -12.55
C LEU A 235 5.70 16.38 -13.65
N ILE A 236 6.22 15.18 -13.36
CA ILE A 236 6.94 14.35 -14.32
C ILE A 236 6.06 14.10 -15.56
N SER A 237 4.81 13.68 -15.36
CA SER A 237 3.91 13.37 -16.48
C SER A 237 3.54 14.56 -17.34
N ARG A 238 3.54 15.78 -16.78
CA ARG A 238 3.29 17.02 -17.53
C ARG A 238 4.49 17.40 -18.40
N LEU A 239 5.70 17.12 -17.92
CA LEU A 239 6.94 17.41 -18.66
C LEU A 239 7.25 16.33 -19.71
N TYR A 240 6.79 15.09 -19.48
CA TYR A 240 7.00 13.93 -20.35
C TYR A 240 5.67 13.26 -20.78
N PRO A 241 4.79 13.96 -21.51
CA PRO A 241 3.47 13.43 -21.89
C PRO A 241 3.56 12.24 -22.86
N SER A 242 4.65 12.12 -23.62
CA SER A 242 4.92 11.00 -24.54
C SER A 242 5.38 9.73 -23.83
N VAL A 243 5.44 9.73 -22.48
CA VAL A 243 5.86 8.58 -21.66
C VAL A 243 7.35 8.21 -21.80
N THR A 244 8.05 8.87 -22.72
CA THR A 244 9.47 8.71 -23.01
C THR A 244 10.29 9.84 -22.42
N VAL A 245 11.38 9.48 -21.75
CA VAL A 245 12.38 10.40 -21.21
C VAL A 245 13.66 10.23 -22.02
N ASP A 246 14.06 11.30 -22.73
CA ASP A 246 15.37 11.37 -23.38
C ASP A 246 16.42 11.83 -22.34
N GLU A 247 17.25 10.90 -21.89
CA GLU A 247 18.30 11.17 -20.89
C GLU A 247 19.40 12.10 -21.44
N SER A 248 19.56 12.22 -22.77
CA SER A 248 20.51 13.17 -23.36
C SER A 248 20.00 14.62 -23.30
N LYS A 249 18.69 14.82 -23.10
CA LYS A 249 18.03 16.13 -23.03
C LYS A 249 16.98 16.15 -21.91
N PRO A 250 17.39 16.06 -20.63
CA PRO A 250 16.46 16.05 -19.52
C PRO A 250 15.71 17.39 -19.43
N ARG A 251 14.38 17.32 -19.39
CA ARG A 251 13.49 18.46 -19.15
C ARG A 251 13.32 18.75 -17.66
N LEU A 252 13.66 17.79 -16.81
CA LEU A 252 13.51 17.85 -15.37
C LEU A 252 14.74 17.26 -14.69
N THR A 253 15.31 18.01 -13.74
CA THR A 253 16.27 17.52 -12.77
C THR A 253 15.72 17.82 -11.38
N LEU A 254 15.60 16.78 -10.56
CA LEU A 254 15.10 16.91 -9.19
C LEU A 254 16.27 16.82 -8.21
N SER A 255 16.20 17.63 -7.16
CA SER A 255 17.07 17.55 -5.99
C SER A 255 16.28 17.94 -4.75
N SER A 256 16.73 17.48 -3.60
CA SER A 256 16.02 17.68 -2.34
C SER A 256 16.99 17.67 -1.16
N GLU A 257 16.66 18.45 -0.14
CA GLU A 257 17.46 18.58 1.09
C GLU A 257 16.52 18.75 2.29
N TRP A 258 16.96 18.33 3.47
CA TRP A 258 16.25 18.64 4.71
C TRP A 258 16.47 20.11 5.08
N ALA A 259 15.38 20.85 5.26
CA ALA A 259 15.41 22.23 5.73
C ALA A 259 14.72 22.33 7.11
N VAL A 260 15.39 22.96 8.07
CA VAL A 260 14.88 23.13 9.45
C VAL A 260 14.03 24.40 9.60
N ASP A 261 14.15 25.30 8.64
CA ASP A 261 13.64 26.68 8.66
C ASP A 261 12.54 26.93 7.61
N LEU A 262 12.00 25.87 7.01
CA LEU A 262 11.08 25.94 5.86
C LEU A 262 11.65 26.80 4.71
N GLY A 263 12.98 26.87 4.57
CA GLY A 263 13.66 27.66 3.55
C GLY A 263 13.74 29.17 3.83
N LYS A 264 13.36 29.64 5.02
CA LYS A 264 13.36 31.08 5.35
C LYS A 264 14.74 31.68 5.63
N GLY A 265 15.77 30.85 5.85
CA GLY A 265 17.12 31.29 6.23
C GLY A 265 18.15 31.24 5.11
N LYS A 266 17.81 30.79 3.89
CA LYS A 266 18.77 30.77 2.78
C LYS A 266 18.88 32.13 2.10
N THR A 267 19.78 32.96 2.63
CA THR A 267 20.49 33.98 1.88
C THR A 267 21.10 33.28 0.65
N ARG A 268 20.60 33.59 -0.55
CA ARG A 268 21.23 33.14 -1.80
C ARG A 268 22.70 33.56 -1.77
N ARG A 269 23.61 32.61 -1.60
CA ARG A 269 24.99 32.81 -2.03
C ARG A 269 24.96 32.71 -3.56
N VAL A 270 25.25 33.85 -4.16
CA VAL A 270 25.55 34.08 -5.58
C VAL A 270 26.66 33.14 -6.03
#